data_AF-A0A944DTN6-F1
#
_entry.id   AF-A0A944DTN6-F1
#
_cell.length_a   1.000
_cell.length_b   1.000
_cell.length_c   1.000
_cell.angle_alpha   90.00
_cell.angle_beta   90.00
_cell.angle_gamma   90.00
#
_symmetry.space_group_name_H-M   'P 1'
#
loop_
_entity.id
_entity.type
_entity.pdbx_description
1 polymer ?
#
loop_
_entity_poly.entity_id
_entity_poly.type
_entity_poly.pdbx_seq_one_letter_code
_entity_poly.pdbx_strand_id
1 'polypeptide(L)'
;MHPFHLFALQLADRLPGTWTALYRQYTRAADQFADTCRVWTPLDARPAIAFRSHGITLRRHDDLELYLVEHRRGRALVCPVIPQGLHEGITDRIPAPPTVAGPLDPARAAWRITDRVLPHYTAAVTGAREATAALAARRSFVPALLPVPQPDISRARAR
;
A
#
# COMPACT_ATOMS: atom_id res chain seq x y z
N MET A 1 -1.26 -28.74 5.63
CA MET A 1 -1.28 -27.40 5.02
C MET A 1 -2.71 -26.86 5.10
N HIS A 2 -2.93 -25.60 5.50
CA HIS A 2 -4.29 -25.05 5.66
C HIS A 2 -4.99 -24.87 4.29
N PRO A 3 -6.29 -25.18 4.12
CA PRO A 3 -6.99 -25.04 2.83
C PRO A 3 -6.89 -23.63 2.23
N PHE A 4 -6.96 -22.59 3.07
CA PHE A 4 -6.81 -21.21 2.61
C PHE A 4 -5.38 -20.88 2.13
N HIS A 5 -4.36 -21.51 2.72
CA HIS A 5 -2.98 -21.40 2.25
C HIS A 5 -2.83 -22.02 0.85
N LEU A 6 -3.44 -23.19 0.67
CA LEU A 6 -3.44 -23.94 -0.56
C LEU A 6 -4.15 -23.17 -1.70
N PHE A 7 -5.28 -22.52 -1.39
CA PHE A 7 -5.95 -21.54 -2.26
C PHE A 7 -5.02 -20.38 -2.64
N ALA A 8 -4.30 -19.79 -1.69
CA ALA A 8 -3.47 -18.62 -1.96
C ALA A 8 -2.23 -18.93 -2.80
N LEU A 9 -1.63 -20.13 -2.65
CA LEU A 9 -0.55 -20.58 -3.53
C LEU A 9 -1.05 -20.70 -4.97
N GLN A 10 -2.17 -21.39 -5.16
CA GLN A 10 -2.81 -21.52 -6.48
C GLN A 10 -3.22 -20.17 -7.07
N LEU A 11 -3.63 -19.22 -6.22
CA LEU A 11 -3.94 -17.86 -6.64
C LEU A 11 -2.68 -17.13 -7.10
N ALA A 12 -1.59 -17.20 -6.33
CA ALA A 12 -0.31 -16.56 -6.64
C ALA A 12 0.22 -17.01 -8.01
N ASP A 13 0.16 -18.31 -8.31
CA ASP A 13 0.58 -18.88 -9.60
C ASP A 13 -0.21 -18.37 -10.81
N ARG A 14 -1.42 -17.85 -10.58
CA ARG A 14 -2.34 -17.37 -11.64
C ARG A 14 -2.32 -15.86 -11.82
N LEU A 15 -1.77 -15.12 -10.86
CA LEU A 15 -1.69 -13.67 -10.96
C LEU A 15 -0.58 -13.27 -11.93
N PRO A 16 -0.73 -12.14 -12.65
CA PRO A 16 0.32 -11.66 -13.53
C PRO A 16 1.58 -11.23 -12.74
N GLY A 17 2.74 -11.69 -13.21
CA GLY A 17 4.03 -11.53 -12.55
C GLY A 17 4.27 -12.57 -11.46
N THR A 18 5.41 -12.46 -10.77
CA THR A 18 5.80 -13.42 -9.74
C THR A 18 5.25 -13.00 -8.38
N TRP A 19 4.30 -13.77 -7.86
CA TRP A 19 3.73 -13.59 -6.52
C TRP A 19 4.14 -14.74 -5.60
N THR A 20 4.47 -14.40 -4.36
CA THR A 20 4.76 -15.38 -3.29
C THR A 20 3.73 -15.26 -2.18
N ALA A 21 3.19 -16.38 -1.71
CA ALA A 21 2.24 -16.40 -0.61
C ALA A 21 2.94 -16.58 0.74
N LEU A 22 2.70 -15.67 1.66
CA LEU A 22 3.21 -15.72 3.03
C LEU A 22 2.04 -15.98 3.98
N TYR A 23 1.94 -17.22 4.46
CA TYR A 23 0.94 -17.60 5.46
C TYR A 23 1.34 -17.12 6.85
N ARG A 24 0.42 -16.47 7.56
CA ARG A 24 0.60 -16.03 8.94
C ARG A 24 -0.52 -16.57 9.81
N GLN A 25 -0.13 -17.14 10.94
CA GLN A 25 -1.06 -17.53 12.00
C GLN A 25 -1.03 -16.46 13.10
N TYR A 26 -2.21 -16.02 13.53
CA TYR A 26 -2.38 -15.03 14.57
C TYR A 26 -2.75 -15.72 15.88
N THR A 27 -2.03 -15.39 16.95
CA THR A 27 -2.38 -15.84 18.30
C THR A 27 -3.24 -14.82 19.04
N ARG A 28 -3.16 -13.53 18.64
CA ARG A 28 -3.90 -12.43 19.25
C ARG A 28 -4.59 -11.58 18.18
N ALA A 29 -5.73 -11.00 18.54
CA ALA A 29 -6.45 -10.07 17.66
C ALA A 29 -5.61 -8.83 17.30
N ALA A 30 -4.77 -8.36 18.23
CA ALA A 30 -3.84 -7.26 17.99
C ALA A 30 -2.87 -7.54 16.83
N ASP A 31 -2.42 -8.79 16.65
CA ASP A 31 -1.47 -9.15 15.60
C ASP A 31 -2.12 -9.05 14.21
N GLN A 32 -3.38 -9.50 14.09
CA GLN A 32 -4.14 -9.35 12.85
C GLN A 32 -4.52 -7.89 12.59
N PHE A 33 -4.82 -7.13 13.65
CA PHE A 33 -5.12 -5.71 13.54
C PHE A 33 -3.94 -4.95 12.94
N ALA A 34 -2.69 -5.27 13.33
CA ALA A 34 -1.50 -4.67 12.76
C ALA A 34 -1.41 -4.86 11.22
N ASP A 35 -1.72 -6.05 10.70
CA ASP A 35 -1.75 -6.29 9.25
C ASP A 35 -2.93 -5.56 8.58
N THR A 36 -4.07 -5.46 9.28
CA THR A 36 -5.25 -4.74 8.78
C THR A 36 -5.02 -3.23 8.70
N CYS A 37 -4.23 -2.64 9.61
CA CYS A 37 -3.85 -1.23 9.57
C CYS A 37 -3.03 -0.87 8.33
N ARG A 38 -2.28 -1.83 7.79
CA ARG A 38 -1.47 -1.63 6.56
C ARG A 38 -2.31 -1.67 5.28
N VAL A 39 -3.57 -2.08 5.34
CA VAL A 39 -4.46 -2.07 4.17
C VAL A 39 -4.60 -0.64 3.65
N TRP A 40 -4.41 -0.46 2.35
CA TRP A 40 -4.55 0.81 1.65
C TRP A 40 -6.03 1.11 1.45
N THR A 41 -6.67 1.54 2.53
CA THR A 41 -8.07 1.97 2.55
C THR A 41 -8.21 3.04 3.62
N PRO A 42 -8.94 4.14 3.35
CA PRO A 42 -9.23 5.15 4.36
C PRO A 42 -9.84 4.51 5.60
N LEU A 43 -9.52 5.00 6.79
CA LEU A 43 -9.95 4.40 8.06
C LEU A 43 -11.48 4.13 8.09
N ASP A 44 -12.26 5.08 7.59
CA ASP A 44 -13.73 5.04 7.59
C ASP A 44 -14.32 4.06 6.55
N ALA A 45 -13.52 3.66 5.56
CA ALA A 45 -13.91 2.73 4.50
C ALA A 45 -13.27 1.34 4.68
N ARG A 46 -12.50 1.12 5.76
CA ARG A 46 -11.83 -0.16 5.98
C ARG A 46 -12.87 -1.27 6.05
N PRO A 47 -12.66 -2.37 5.30
CA PRO A 47 -13.56 -3.50 5.40
C PRO A 47 -13.58 -4.00 6.85
N ALA A 48 -14.76 -4.28 7.37
CA ALA A 48 -14.91 -4.91 8.68
C ALA A 48 -14.38 -6.35 8.61
N ILE A 49 -13.07 -6.52 8.83
CA ILE A 49 -12.41 -7.82 8.92
C ILE A 49 -12.60 -8.33 10.34
N ALA A 50 -13.51 -9.29 10.50
CA ALA A 50 -13.66 -9.99 11.76
C ALA A 50 -12.37 -10.76 12.09
N PHE A 51 -12.10 -10.95 13.38
CA PHE A 51 -10.90 -11.66 13.80
C PHE A 51 -10.80 -13.04 13.13
N ARG A 52 -9.61 -13.37 12.62
CA ARG A 52 -9.24 -14.68 12.05
C ARG A 52 -7.95 -15.13 12.70
N SER A 53 -7.85 -16.42 12.97
CA SER A 53 -6.63 -17.05 13.49
C SER A 53 -5.50 -17.12 12.47
N HIS A 54 -5.75 -16.72 11.22
CA HIS A 54 -4.75 -16.71 10.16
C HIS A 54 -5.10 -15.70 9.06
N GLY A 55 -4.09 -15.34 8.29
CA GLY A 55 -4.16 -14.47 7.13
C GLY A 55 -3.01 -14.77 6.18
N ILE A 56 -3.09 -14.26 4.95
CA ILE A 56 -2.06 -14.51 3.94
C ILE A 56 -1.69 -13.19 3.29
N THR A 57 -0.40 -12.93 3.14
CA THR A 57 0.09 -11.81 2.33
C THR A 57 0.65 -12.37 1.04
N LEU A 58 0.06 -12.00 -0.10
CA LEU A 58 0.71 -12.19 -1.39
C LEU A 58 1.65 -11.02 -1.61
N ARG A 59 2.92 -11.31 -1.87
CA ARG A 59 3.93 -10.31 -2.20
C ARG A 59 4.44 -10.51 -3.61
N ARG A 60 4.50 -9.43 -4.39
CA ARG A 60 5.12 -9.38 -5.71
C ARG A 60 6.53 -8.79 -5.59
N HIS A 61 7.38 -9.09 -6.56
CA HIS A 61 8.78 -8.62 -6.59
C HIS A 61 8.97 -7.10 -6.60
N ASP A 62 7.95 -6.32 -7.02
CA ASP A 62 7.94 -4.85 -7.10
C ASP A 62 7.39 -4.18 -5.82
N ASP A 63 7.37 -4.94 -4.73
CA ASP A 63 6.85 -4.61 -3.40
C ASP A 63 5.34 -4.32 -3.35
N LEU A 64 4.59 -4.76 -4.35
CA LEU A 64 3.14 -4.83 -4.24
C LEU A 64 2.73 -5.98 -3.30
N GLU A 65 1.83 -5.67 -2.38
CA GLU A 65 1.32 -6.62 -1.40
C GLU A 65 -0.22 -6.66 -1.41
N LEU A 66 -0.77 -7.86 -1.40
CA LEU A 66 -2.20 -8.10 -1.23
C LEU A 66 -2.40 -8.92 0.04
N TYR A 67 -3.19 -8.39 0.98
CA TYR A 67 -3.61 -9.10 2.16
C TYR A 67 -4.90 -9.86 1.89
N LEU A 68 -4.88 -11.15 2.14
CA LEU A 68 -5.98 -12.10 1.95
C LEU A 68 -6.47 -12.59 3.31
N VAL A 69 -7.77 -12.55 3.50
CA VAL A 69 -8.44 -13.12 4.67
C VAL A 69 -9.73 -13.84 4.29
N GLU A 70 -10.06 -14.89 5.04
CA GLU A 70 -11.34 -15.55 4.90
C GLU A 70 -12.49 -14.62 5.31
N HIS A 71 -13.40 -14.41 4.37
CA HIS A 71 -14.60 -13.61 4.53
C HIS A 71 -15.83 -14.50 4.77
N ARG A 72 -16.92 -13.89 5.24
CA ARG A 72 -18.22 -14.57 5.40
C ARG A 72 -18.65 -15.25 4.10
N ARG A 73 -19.34 -16.38 4.24
CA ARG A 73 -19.97 -17.16 3.15
C ARG A 73 -18.97 -17.79 2.16
N GLY A 74 -17.83 -18.29 2.64
CA GLY A 74 -16.87 -19.03 1.80
C GLY A 74 -16.21 -18.16 0.74
N ARG A 75 -15.90 -16.91 1.08
CA ARG A 75 -15.28 -15.92 0.19
C ARG A 75 -13.91 -15.54 0.71
N ALA A 76 -13.03 -15.11 -0.17
CA ALA A 76 -11.79 -14.42 0.20
C ALA A 76 -11.99 -12.92 0.05
N LEU A 77 -11.58 -12.14 1.04
CA LEU A 77 -11.40 -10.70 0.89
C LEU A 77 -9.96 -10.43 0.46
N VAL A 78 -9.79 -9.59 -0.55
CA VAL A 78 -8.50 -9.20 -1.10
C VAL A 78 -8.32 -7.70 -0.88
N CYS A 79 -7.34 -7.35 -0.06
CA CYS A 79 -7.08 -6.00 0.37
C CYS A 79 -5.69 -5.55 -0.12
N PRO A 80 -5.58 -4.51 -0.97
CA PRO A 80 -4.31 -3.89 -1.28
C PRO A 80 -3.62 -3.38 -0.01
N VAL A 81 -2.32 -3.60 0.11
CA VAL A 81 -1.52 -3.16 1.26
C VAL A 81 -0.68 -1.95 0.85
N ILE A 82 -0.47 -1.00 1.76
CA ILE A 82 0.44 0.12 1.53
C ILE A 82 1.87 -0.43 1.38
N PRO A 83 2.52 -0.26 0.21
CA PRO A 83 3.92 -0.65 0.03
C PRO A 83 4.84 0.00 1.06
N GLN A 84 5.93 -0.69 1.38
CA GLN A 84 6.94 -0.14 2.29
C GLN A 84 7.52 1.18 1.77
N GLY A 85 7.80 2.11 2.69
CA GLY A 85 8.37 3.42 2.38
C GLY A 85 7.36 4.48 1.93
N LEU A 86 6.08 4.13 1.76
CA LEU A 86 5.01 5.10 1.53
C LEU A 86 4.38 5.53 2.86
N HIS A 87 4.24 6.85 3.04
CA HIS A 87 3.71 7.44 4.28
C HIS A 87 2.22 7.78 4.14
N GLU A 88 1.47 7.61 5.23
CA GLU A 88 0.03 7.87 5.34
C GLU A 88 -0.42 9.21 4.71
N GLY A 89 0.26 10.33 5.00
CA GLY A 89 -0.10 11.63 4.45
C GLY A 89 0.00 11.77 2.92
N ILE A 90 0.70 10.86 2.24
CA ILE A 90 0.70 10.76 0.76
C ILE A 90 -0.41 9.81 0.30
N THR A 91 -0.53 8.65 0.95
CA THR A 91 -1.51 7.64 0.55
C THR A 91 -2.96 8.09 0.75
N ASP A 92 -3.22 8.96 1.74
CA ASP A 92 -4.56 9.52 2.02
C ASP A 92 -5.05 10.47 0.91
N ARG A 93 -4.12 11.01 0.11
CA ARG A 93 -4.43 11.93 -1.00
C ARG A 93 -4.61 11.21 -2.33
N ILE A 94 -4.41 9.89 -2.34
CA ILE A 94 -4.46 9.07 -3.53
C ILE A 94 -5.70 8.19 -3.44
N PRO A 95 -6.50 8.09 -4.51
CA PRO A 95 -7.65 7.19 -4.54
C PRO A 95 -7.23 5.78 -4.14
N ALA A 96 -7.78 5.30 -3.02
CA ALA A 96 -7.42 3.99 -2.50
C ALA A 96 -7.83 2.90 -3.49
N PRO A 97 -6.96 1.91 -3.75
CA PRO A 97 -7.32 0.83 -4.64
C PRO A 97 -8.43 -0.04 -4.02
N PRO A 98 -9.31 -0.62 -4.85
CA PRO A 98 -10.49 -1.29 -4.35
C PRO A 98 -10.13 -2.58 -3.63
N THR A 99 -10.77 -2.79 -2.48
CA THR A 99 -10.85 -4.09 -1.83
C THR A 99 -11.96 -4.91 -2.49
N VAL A 100 -11.68 -6.18 -2.84
CA VAL A 100 -12.66 -7.05 -3.50
C VAL A 100 -12.91 -8.33 -2.71
N ALA A 101 -14.17 -8.76 -2.66
CA ALA A 101 -14.54 -10.08 -2.17
C ALA A 101 -14.76 -11.03 -3.37
N GLY A 102 -14.03 -12.14 -3.38
CA GLY A 102 -14.09 -13.18 -4.40
C GLY A 102 -14.50 -14.55 -3.84
N PRO A 103 -14.95 -15.49 -4.69
CA PRO A 103 -15.11 -16.88 -4.28
C PRO A 103 -13.75 -17.49 -3.89
N LEU A 104 -13.74 -18.55 -3.08
CA LEU A 104 -12.56 -19.41 -2.84
C LEU A 104 -12.24 -20.32 -4.05
N ASP A 105 -12.31 -19.75 -5.25
CA ASP A 105 -11.91 -20.37 -6.51
C ASP A 105 -10.71 -19.56 -7.04
N PRO A 106 -9.50 -20.16 -7.11
CA PRO A 106 -8.29 -19.44 -7.47
C PRO A 106 -8.34 -18.78 -8.86
N ALA A 107 -8.99 -19.41 -9.84
CA ALA A 107 -9.06 -18.87 -11.20
C ALA A 107 -9.99 -17.65 -11.26
N ARG A 108 -11.17 -17.74 -10.66
CA ARG A 108 -12.12 -16.62 -10.56
C ARG A 108 -11.57 -15.49 -9.70
N ALA A 109 -10.89 -15.81 -8.60
CA ALA A 109 -10.22 -14.81 -7.78
C ALA A 109 -9.11 -14.10 -8.56
N ALA A 110 -8.24 -14.83 -9.25
CA ALA A 110 -7.15 -14.27 -10.06
C ALA A 110 -7.68 -13.32 -11.14
N TRP A 111 -8.75 -13.71 -11.85
CA TRP A 111 -9.39 -12.86 -12.85
C TRP A 111 -9.90 -11.56 -12.22
N ARG A 112 -10.62 -11.62 -11.09
CA ARG A 112 -11.14 -10.41 -10.41
C ARG A 112 -10.03 -9.51 -9.91
N ILE A 113 -8.94 -10.07 -9.39
CA ILE A 113 -7.79 -9.29 -8.92
C ILE A 113 -7.11 -8.61 -10.10
N THR A 114 -6.87 -9.34 -11.19
CA THR A 114 -6.22 -8.82 -12.40
C THR A 114 -7.04 -7.73 -13.07
N ASP A 115 -8.36 -7.91 -13.15
CA ASP A 115 -9.28 -6.99 -13.81
C ASP A 115 -9.58 -5.75 -12.96
N ARG A 116 -9.79 -5.92 -11.65
CA ARG A 116 -10.37 -4.87 -10.78
C ARG A 116 -9.44 -4.31 -9.73
N VAL A 117 -8.40 -5.03 -9.33
CA VAL A 117 -7.52 -4.59 -8.24
C VAL A 117 -6.21 -4.07 -8.80
N LEU A 118 -5.50 -4.89 -9.60
CA LEU A 118 -4.14 -4.58 -10.03
C LEU A 118 -4.01 -3.28 -10.83
N PRO A 119 -4.92 -2.91 -11.75
CA PRO A 119 -4.78 -1.65 -12.50
C PRO A 119 -4.83 -0.43 -11.58
N HIS A 120 -5.80 -0.39 -10.67
CA HIS A 120 -5.95 0.68 -9.69
C HIS A 120 -4.82 0.69 -8.67
N TYR A 121 -4.38 -0.50 -8.22
CA TYR A 121 -3.31 -0.61 -7.24
C TYR A 121 -1.98 -0.15 -7.83
N THR A 122 -1.65 -0.57 -9.05
CA THR A 122 -0.43 -0.14 -9.75
C THR A 122 -0.42 1.37 -9.99
N ALA A 123 -1.56 1.94 -10.40
CA ALA A 123 -1.70 3.38 -10.59
C ALA A 123 -1.52 4.15 -9.27
N ALA A 124 -2.16 3.71 -8.18
CA ALA A 124 -2.04 4.34 -6.87
C ALA A 124 -0.60 4.30 -6.34
N VAL A 125 0.09 3.17 -6.48
CA VAL A 125 1.50 3.01 -6.06
C VAL A 125 2.41 3.92 -6.87
N THR A 126 2.22 4.00 -8.18
CA THR A 126 2.99 4.88 -9.07
C THR A 126 2.82 6.33 -8.66
N GLY A 127 1.57 6.80 -8.52
CA GLY A 127 1.28 8.17 -8.07
C GLY A 127 1.83 8.48 -6.68
N ALA A 128 1.82 7.51 -5.76
CA ALA A 128 2.37 7.70 -4.41
C ALA A 128 3.89 7.83 -4.42
N ARG A 129 4.57 7.02 -5.21
CA ARG A 129 6.03 7.08 -5.38
C ARG A 129 6.43 8.41 -6.03
N GLU A 130 5.73 8.85 -7.06
CA GLU A 130 5.96 10.16 -7.70
C GLU A 130 5.73 11.33 -6.74
N ALA A 131 4.63 11.34 -5.98
CA ALA A 131 4.35 12.37 -4.98
C ALA A 131 5.41 12.40 -3.87
N THR A 132 5.90 11.23 -3.45
CA THR A 132 6.98 11.11 -2.46
C THR A 132 8.28 11.71 -3.00
N ALA A 133 8.65 11.37 -4.24
CA ALA A 133 9.83 11.90 -4.89
C ALA A 133 9.75 13.43 -5.06
N ALA A 134 8.59 13.96 -5.47
CA ALA A 134 8.36 15.39 -5.59
C ALA A 134 8.48 16.13 -4.24
N LEU A 135 7.99 15.54 -3.15
CA LEU A 135 8.14 16.09 -1.81
C LEU A 135 9.62 16.11 -1.36
N ALA A 136 10.36 15.04 -1.64
CA ALA A 136 11.79 14.96 -1.34
C ALA A 136 12.61 16.01 -2.13
N ALA A 137 12.29 16.21 -3.41
CA ALA A 137 12.89 17.25 -4.24
C ALA A 137 12.62 18.66 -3.71
N ARG A 138 11.38 18.94 -3.26
CA ARG A 138 11.03 20.23 -2.64
C ARG A 138 11.78 20.49 -1.33
N ARG A 139 12.02 19.46 -0.52
CA ARG A 139 12.75 19.59 0.76
C ARG A 139 14.25 19.78 0.57
N SER A 140 14.82 19.25 -0.51
CA SER A 140 16.24 19.40 -0.84
C SER A 140 16.55 20.70 -1.57
N PHE A 141 15.54 21.38 -2.10
CA PHE A 141 15.69 22.72 -2.66
C PHE A 141 15.91 23.76 -1.55
N VAL A 142 17.16 24.12 -1.30
CA VAL A 142 17.51 25.36 -0.59
C VAL A 142 17.41 26.50 -1.60
N PRO A 143 16.45 27.43 -1.49
CA PRO A 143 16.44 28.59 -2.36
C PRO A 143 17.76 29.34 -2.14
N ALA A 144 18.48 29.65 -3.21
CA ALA A 144 19.62 30.55 -3.14
C ALA A 144 19.12 31.85 -2.50
N LEU A 145 19.51 32.09 -1.25
CA LEU A 145 19.30 33.39 -0.61
C LEU A 145 19.99 34.40 -1.53
N LEU A 146 19.19 35.25 -2.17
CA LEU A 146 19.73 36.40 -2.89
C LEU A 146 20.69 37.12 -1.94
N PRO A 147 21.93 37.43 -2.34
CA PRO A 147 22.86 38.12 -1.48
C PRO A 147 22.19 39.40 -0.98
N VAL A 148 22.03 39.52 0.35
CA VAL A 148 21.53 40.73 0.98
C VAL A 148 22.46 41.86 0.54
N PRO A 149 21.95 42.92 -0.12
CA PRO A 149 22.80 44.05 -0.50
C PRO A 149 23.43 44.63 0.76
N GLN A 150 24.76 44.55 0.86
CA GLN A 150 25.47 45.14 1.99
C GLN A 150 25.27 46.66 1.95
N PRO A 151 24.89 47.30 3.08
CA PRO A 151 24.80 48.75 3.13
C PRO A 151 26.20 49.33 2.87
N ASP A 152 26.29 50.21 1.89
CA ASP A 152 27.54 50.86 1.49
C ASP A 152 27.94 51.88 2.58
N ILE A 153 28.78 51.44 3.52
CA ILE A 153 29.22 52.25 4.68
C ILE A 153 30.29 53.29 4.27
N SER A 154 30.59 53.41 2.98
CA SER A 154 31.65 54.25 2.42
C SER A 154 31.35 55.76 2.45
N ARG A 155 30.18 56.21 2.95
CA ARG A 155 29.78 57.64 2.94
C ARG A 155 29.85 58.41 4.27
N ALA A 156 30.33 57.81 5.36
CA ALA A 156 30.28 58.45 6.69
C ALA A 156 31.65 58.89 7.29
N ARG A 157 32.64 59.22 6.46
CA ARG A 157 33.86 59.92 6.93
C ARG A 157 34.27 61.05 5.99
N ALA A 158 33.49 62.13 5.98
CA ALA A 158 33.96 63.45 5.58
C ALA A 158 33.04 64.53 6.16
N ARG A 159 33.31 64.95 7.39
CA ARG A 159 33.37 66.34 7.88
C ARG A 159 33.32 66.38 9.41
#